data_AF-A0A7C7WE74-F1
#
_entry.id   AF-A0A7C7WE74-F1
#
_cell.length_a   1.000
_cell.length_b   1.000
_cell.length_c   1.000
_cell.angle_alpha   90.00
_cell.angle_beta   90.00
_cell.angle_gamma   90.00
#
_symmetry.space_group_name_H-M   'P 1'
#
loop_
_entity.id
_entity.type
_entity.pdbx_description
1 polymer ?
#
loop_
_entity_poly.entity_id
_entity_poly.type
_entity_poly.pdbx_seq_one_letter_code
_entity_poly.pdbx_strand_id
1 'polypeptide(L)'
;MSTLALTMPSSAIDQDWRRVLRWGLICGGVLVALCLVGMPVELDRREIIERYLSLGYVSILLIPIVIGRIAATQVVLEGFESRKQGLFDLVTGLLVGIFGGTCLTLLIVALDSWNLRDPLVNWSPKLFRFLTYENGIGFGAMAWIVTCGLLGMVGAASHVVPAMVRRVSTTVVLSLLGLSVLEGAVDDLSEGFGLDWLTDLLYAKKGGLTLTSTFVAGAVIAVVAVLTSGRVKALTTSYREKEGAERQKASMILFVVVAVLCIVLPMFLGKIMNELLANVGLFLLLALGLNIVVGLAGLLDLGYVAFFAVGGYTTAVLTSPNSPFFSPELHFGFALVFVVIFAIIIGLVIGAPVIRMRGDYLAIVTLGFGEIIRLLFMSDWLGPYFGGAQGITNIPGVDL
;
A
#
# COMPACT_ATOMS: atom_id res chain seq x y z
N MET A 1 18.94 10.30 46.46
CA MET A 1 19.38 11.63 45.99
C MET A 1 19.83 11.46 44.53
N SER A 2 18.92 11.49 43.57
CA SER A 2 18.59 12.71 42.81
C SER A 2 17.15 12.60 42.32
N THR A 3 16.29 13.46 42.84
CA THR A 3 14.94 13.69 42.36
C THR A 3 15.03 14.43 41.03
N LEU A 4 15.02 13.69 39.92
CA LEU A 4 14.66 14.25 38.62
C LEU A 4 13.16 14.53 38.63
N ALA A 5 12.80 15.63 39.28
CA ALA A 5 11.51 16.28 39.08
C ALA A 5 11.50 16.74 37.62
N LEU A 6 10.95 15.90 36.73
CA LEU A 6 10.53 16.31 35.41
C LEU A 6 9.43 17.35 35.62
N THR A 7 9.85 18.61 35.68
CA THR A 7 8.97 19.78 35.70
C THR A 7 7.98 19.64 34.55
N MET A 8 6.72 19.41 34.87
CA MET A 8 5.68 19.38 33.86
C MET A 8 5.65 20.74 33.16
N PRO A 9 5.65 20.77 31.82
CA PRO A 9 5.66 22.01 31.07
C PRO A 9 4.38 22.80 31.36
N SER A 10 4.54 23.98 31.95
CA SER A 10 3.46 24.80 32.49
C SER A 10 2.99 25.88 31.50
N SER A 11 3.77 26.13 30.44
CA SER A 11 3.52 27.17 29.42
C SER A 11 3.89 26.70 28.01
N ALA A 12 3.43 27.41 26.97
CA ALA A 12 3.75 27.11 25.56
C ALA A 12 5.26 27.13 25.25
N ILE A 13 6.06 27.64 26.17
CA ILE A 13 7.52 27.77 26.06
C ILE A 13 8.23 26.49 26.54
N ASP A 14 7.62 25.70 27.43
CA ASP A 14 8.21 24.46 27.98
C ASP A 14 8.02 23.24 27.06
N GLN A 15 7.78 23.46 25.77
CA GLN A 15 7.56 22.38 24.83
C GLN A 15 8.85 21.55 24.64
N ASP A 16 8.69 20.24 24.45
CA ASP A 16 9.83 19.36 24.19
C ASP A 16 10.34 19.58 22.74
N TRP A 17 11.09 20.66 22.55
CA TRP A 17 11.55 21.15 21.26
C TRP A 17 12.38 20.11 20.50
N ARG A 18 13.11 19.24 21.22
CA ARG A 18 13.83 18.13 20.60
C ARG A 18 12.88 17.16 19.92
N ARG A 19 11.74 16.89 20.53
CA ARG A 19 10.71 16.00 19.98
C ARG A 19 10.02 16.63 18.78
N VAL A 20 9.61 17.91 18.90
CA VAL A 20 9.00 18.67 17.80
C VAL A 20 9.94 18.71 16.59
N LEU A 21 11.22 19.01 16.82
CA LEU A 21 12.22 19.07 15.76
C LEU A 21 12.45 17.70 15.10
N ARG A 22 12.59 16.62 15.89
CA ARG A 22 12.77 15.27 15.33
C ARG A 22 11.60 14.85 14.46
N TRP A 23 10.36 14.98 14.95
CA TRP A 23 9.18 14.60 14.17
C TRP A 23 8.91 15.55 13.01
N GLY A 24 9.21 16.84 13.16
CA GLY A 24 9.15 17.83 12.08
C GLY A 24 10.13 17.50 10.95
N LEU A 25 11.37 17.13 11.27
CA LEU A 25 12.37 16.71 10.29
C LEU A 25 12.01 15.38 9.64
N ILE A 26 11.46 14.42 10.39
CA ILE A 26 10.93 13.17 9.80
C ILE A 26 9.79 13.49 8.83
N CYS A 27 8.86 14.38 9.22
CA CYS A 27 7.77 14.84 8.35
C CYS A 27 8.30 15.45 7.05
N GLY A 28 9.20 16.43 7.16
CA GLY A 28 9.83 17.05 6.01
C GLY A 28 10.60 16.07 5.13
N GLY A 29 11.39 15.18 5.75
CA GLY A 29 12.16 14.16 5.04
C GLY A 29 11.30 13.19 4.26
N VAL A 30 10.20 12.70 4.85
CA VAL A 30 9.24 11.81 4.16
C VAL A 30 8.55 12.55 3.02
N LEU A 31 8.11 13.79 3.24
CA LEU A 31 7.46 14.61 2.20
C LEU A 31 8.38 14.85 1.01
N VAL A 32 9.63 15.23 1.27
CA VAL A 32 10.66 15.43 0.25
C VAL A 32 10.96 14.11 -0.47
N ALA A 33 11.12 13.01 0.26
CA ALA A 33 11.38 11.70 -0.35
C ALA A 33 10.24 11.27 -1.28
N LEU A 34 8.97 11.40 -0.86
CA LEU A 34 7.82 11.09 -1.71
C LEU A 34 7.80 11.94 -2.99
N CYS A 35 8.10 13.23 -2.88
CA CYS A 35 8.19 14.13 -4.03
C CYS A 35 9.34 13.73 -4.97
N LEU A 36 10.51 13.38 -4.44
CA LEU A 36 11.67 12.94 -5.21
C LEU A 36 11.48 11.54 -5.84
N VAL A 37 10.64 10.69 -5.27
CA VAL A 37 10.22 9.42 -5.90
C VAL A 37 9.24 9.68 -7.07
N GLY A 38 8.67 10.89 -7.19
CA GLY A 38 7.72 11.24 -8.25
C GLY A 38 6.30 10.73 -8.01
N MET A 39 6.03 10.15 -6.83
CA MET A 39 4.73 9.55 -6.50
C MET A 39 3.56 10.56 -6.60
N PRO A 40 3.66 11.80 -6.09
CA PRO A 40 2.55 12.75 -6.19
C PRO A 40 2.16 13.08 -7.63
N VAL A 41 3.14 13.19 -8.53
CA VAL A 41 2.90 13.57 -9.94
C VAL A 41 2.24 12.43 -10.71
N GLU A 42 2.65 11.17 -10.48
CA GLU A 42 2.01 10.04 -11.16
C GLU A 42 0.61 9.75 -10.64
N LEU A 43 0.38 9.94 -9.34
CA LEU A 43 -0.94 9.77 -8.74
C LEU A 43 -1.90 10.93 -9.02
N ASP A 44 -1.41 12.09 -9.44
CA ASP A 44 -2.24 13.26 -9.77
C ASP A 44 -3.21 12.99 -10.92
N ARG A 45 -2.90 12.01 -11.78
CA ARG A 45 -3.78 11.55 -12.87
C ARG A 45 -5.12 11.00 -12.40
N ARG A 46 -5.23 10.67 -11.10
CA ARG A 46 -6.43 10.08 -10.52
C ARG A 46 -7.12 11.07 -9.60
N GLU A 47 -8.29 11.53 -10.02
CA GLU A 47 -9.15 12.40 -9.22
C GLU A 47 -9.87 11.59 -8.14
N ILE A 48 -9.89 12.10 -6.91
CA ILE A 48 -10.65 11.54 -5.79
C ILE A 48 -12.00 12.22 -5.66
N ILE A 49 -11.98 13.56 -5.66
CA ILE A 49 -13.16 14.40 -5.71
C ILE A 49 -13.04 15.23 -6.98
N GLU A 50 -14.03 15.14 -7.87
CA GLU A 50 -14.01 15.78 -9.18
C GLU A 50 -13.54 17.24 -9.06
N ARG A 51 -12.47 17.62 -9.79
CA ARG A 51 -11.86 18.97 -9.84
C ARG A 51 -11.27 19.54 -8.55
N TYR A 52 -11.47 18.93 -7.39
CA TYR A 52 -11.08 19.51 -6.10
C TYR A 52 -9.92 18.79 -5.43
N LEU A 53 -9.83 17.47 -5.57
CA LEU A 53 -8.84 16.68 -4.84
C LEU A 53 -8.36 15.50 -5.68
N SER A 54 -7.07 15.47 -6.00
CA SER A 54 -6.41 14.33 -6.65
C SER A 54 -5.73 13.41 -5.63
N LEU A 55 -5.49 12.17 -6.04
CA LEU A 55 -4.73 11.19 -5.27
C LEU A 55 -3.27 11.63 -5.06
N GLY A 56 -2.73 12.40 -6.00
CA GLY A 56 -1.43 13.08 -5.88
C GLY A 56 -1.37 13.96 -4.64
N TYR A 57 -2.33 14.89 -4.48
CA TYR A 57 -2.39 15.75 -3.29
C TYR A 57 -2.63 14.95 -2.01
N VAL A 58 -3.53 13.96 -2.02
CA VAL A 58 -3.78 13.13 -0.82
C VAL A 58 -2.53 12.40 -0.35
N SER A 59 -1.67 11.91 -1.26
CA SER A 59 -0.42 11.24 -0.89
C SER A 59 0.51 12.10 -0.03
N ILE A 60 0.52 13.42 -0.25
CA ILE A 60 1.30 14.39 0.51
C ILE A 60 0.55 14.82 1.78
N LEU A 61 -0.75 15.13 1.67
CA LEU A 61 -1.56 15.68 2.76
C LEU A 61 -1.76 14.69 3.91
N LEU A 62 -1.71 13.38 3.67
CA LEU A 62 -1.81 12.36 4.72
C LEU A 62 -0.61 12.36 5.67
N ILE A 63 0.59 12.76 5.20
CA ILE A 63 1.82 12.65 5.98
C ILE A 63 1.84 13.59 7.20
N PRO A 64 1.54 14.90 7.09
CA PRO A 64 1.41 15.77 8.25
C PRO A 64 0.34 15.30 9.24
N ILE A 65 -0.77 14.74 8.77
CA ILE A 65 -1.85 14.22 9.64
C ILE A 65 -1.33 13.06 10.49
N VAL A 66 -0.70 12.07 9.85
CA VAL A 66 -0.19 10.86 10.53
C VAL A 66 0.95 11.22 11.48
N ILE A 67 1.91 12.03 11.05
CA ILE A 67 3.07 12.40 11.87
C ILE A 67 2.67 13.36 12.98
N GLY A 68 1.76 14.31 12.73
CA GLY A 68 1.19 15.17 13.76
C GLY A 68 0.48 14.38 14.85
N ARG A 69 -0.26 13.32 14.46
CA ARG A 69 -0.88 12.37 15.39
C ARG A 69 0.16 11.62 16.22
N ILE A 70 1.20 11.06 15.59
CA ILE A 70 2.25 10.31 16.28
C ILE A 70 3.04 11.22 17.23
N ALA A 71 3.39 12.43 16.81
CA ALA A 71 4.14 13.40 17.61
C ALA A 71 3.37 13.85 18.86
N ALA A 72 2.05 13.98 18.74
CA ALA A 72 1.14 14.27 19.85
C ALA A 72 0.90 13.06 20.77
N THR A 73 1.14 11.83 20.29
CA THR A 73 0.95 10.63 21.10
C THR A 73 2.16 10.41 22.02
N GLN A 74 1.94 10.44 23.33
CA GLN A 74 2.94 10.00 24.29
C GLN A 74 2.77 8.50 24.59
N VAL A 75 3.87 7.76 24.57
CA VAL A 75 3.90 6.37 25.05
C VAL A 75 3.87 6.43 26.57
N VAL A 76 2.73 6.07 27.16
CA VAL A 76 2.58 6.00 28.62
C VAL A 76 3.25 4.71 29.09
N LEU A 77 4.30 4.83 29.89
CA LEU A 77 4.91 3.71 30.59
C LEU A 77 4.01 3.33 31.78
N GLU A 78 3.80 2.03 31.99
CA GLU A 78 3.00 1.53 33.12
C GLU A 78 3.53 2.09 34.45
N GLY A 79 2.66 2.72 35.24
CA GLY A 79 2.98 3.27 36.57
C GLY A 79 3.20 4.78 36.66
N PHE A 80 3.14 5.54 35.56
CA PHE A 80 3.23 7.01 35.57
C PHE A 80 1.87 7.68 35.33
N GLU A 81 1.59 8.79 36.03
CA GLU A 81 0.39 9.60 35.79
C GLU A 81 0.40 10.14 34.34
N SER A 82 -0.66 9.84 33.60
CA SER A 82 -0.85 10.34 32.24
C SER A 82 -1.06 11.85 32.26
N ARG A 83 -0.26 12.60 31.50
CA ARG A 83 -0.48 14.03 31.27
C ARG A 83 -1.90 14.25 30.74
N LYS A 84 -2.66 15.19 31.31
CA LYS A 84 -3.98 15.56 30.80
C LYS A 84 -3.84 16.08 29.36
N GLN A 85 -4.59 15.46 28.45
CA GLN A 85 -4.71 15.85 27.04
C GLN A 85 -5.15 17.31 26.95
N GLY A 86 -4.55 18.09 26.05
CA GLY A 86 -4.88 19.51 25.98
C GLY A 86 -4.32 20.27 24.79
N LEU A 87 -4.43 21.60 24.84
CA LEU A 87 -4.04 22.53 23.78
C LEU A 87 -2.56 22.40 23.37
N PHE A 88 -1.69 21.93 24.27
CA PHE A 88 -0.28 21.68 23.98
C PHE A 88 -0.04 20.65 22.88
N ASP A 89 -0.90 19.63 22.80
CA ASP A 89 -0.74 18.57 21.81
C ASP A 89 -1.11 19.11 20.41
N LEU A 90 -2.11 20.00 20.35
CA LEU A 90 -2.49 20.73 19.12
C LEU A 90 -1.36 21.64 18.63
N VAL A 91 -0.71 22.38 19.53
CA VAL A 91 0.46 23.22 19.19
C VAL A 91 1.63 22.37 18.71
N THR A 92 1.85 21.19 19.32
CA THR A 92 2.86 20.23 18.87
C THR A 92 2.60 19.78 17.43
N GLY A 93 1.35 19.40 17.11
CA GLY A 93 0.95 19.03 15.76
C GLY A 93 1.14 20.17 14.75
N LEU A 94 0.74 21.39 15.13
CA LEU A 94 0.90 22.59 14.30
C LEU A 94 2.37 22.85 13.96
N LEU A 95 3.25 22.85 14.97
CA LEU A 95 4.68 23.11 14.77
C LEU A 95 5.34 22.03 13.92
N VAL A 96 5.05 20.75 14.17
CA VAL A 96 5.55 19.62 13.37
C VAL A 96 5.11 19.77 11.91
N GLY A 97 3.86 20.17 11.67
CA GLY A 97 3.33 20.46 10.35
C GLY A 97 4.05 21.62 9.65
N ILE A 98 4.28 22.73 10.35
CA ILE A 98 5.01 23.90 9.84
C ILE A 98 6.45 23.53 9.47
N PHE A 99 7.14 22.72 10.29
CA PHE A 99 8.47 22.22 9.95
C PHE A 99 8.44 21.35 8.68
N GLY A 100 7.46 20.46 8.54
CA GLY A 100 7.27 19.67 7.33
C GLY A 100 7.02 20.52 6.08
N GLY A 101 6.14 21.51 6.16
CA GLY A 101 5.85 22.44 5.06
C GLY A 101 7.04 23.36 4.71
N THR A 102 7.85 23.74 5.71
CA THR A 102 9.11 24.46 5.49
C THR A 102 10.11 23.61 4.71
N CYS A 103 10.24 22.32 5.02
CA CYS A 103 11.10 21.42 4.25
C CYS A 103 10.63 21.25 2.79
N LEU A 104 9.32 21.15 2.54
CA LEU A 104 8.77 21.16 1.18
C LEU A 104 9.06 22.49 0.46
N THR A 105 8.96 23.61 1.17
CA THR A 105 9.29 24.92 0.61
C THR A 105 10.77 25.00 0.20
N LEU A 106 11.68 24.49 1.04
CA LEU A 106 13.09 24.39 0.69
C LEU A 106 13.31 23.53 -0.55
N LEU A 107 12.55 22.45 -0.71
CA LEU A 107 12.57 21.65 -1.94
C LEU A 107 12.11 22.48 -3.15
N ILE A 108 11.00 23.23 -3.06
CA ILE A 108 10.52 24.08 -4.18
C ILE A 108 11.61 25.08 -4.60
N VAL A 109 12.26 25.74 -3.64
CA VAL A 109 13.35 26.69 -3.93
C VAL A 109 14.55 25.98 -4.55
N ALA A 110 14.89 24.78 -4.08
CA ALA A 110 15.96 23.97 -4.65
C ALA A 110 15.62 23.52 -6.08
N LEU A 111 14.36 23.17 -6.36
CA LEU A 111 13.89 22.77 -7.69
C LEU A 111 14.05 23.90 -8.72
N ASP A 112 13.81 25.14 -8.29
CA ASP A 112 13.98 26.34 -9.13
C ASP A 112 15.45 26.71 -9.32
N SER A 113 16.25 26.61 -8.25
CA SER A 113 17.65 27.06 -8.24
C SER A 113 18.61 26.09 -8.92
N TRP A 114 18.32 24.77 -8.85
CA TRP A 114 19.20 23.73 -9.37
C TRP A 114 18.43 22.79 -10.31
N ASN A 115 18.80 22.80 -11.59
CA ASN A 115 18.22 21.92 -12.59
C ASN A 115 18.96 20.57 -12.61
N LEU A 116 18.72 19.72 -11.59
CA LEU A 116 19.41 18.44 -11.37
C LEU A 116 18.73 17.25 -12.09
N ARG A 117 18.33 17.44 -13.36
CA ARG A 117 17.60 16.40 -14.11
C ARG A 117 18.44 15.14 -14.37
N ASP A 118 19.74 15.31 -14.56
CA ASP A 118 20.65 14.22 -14.95
C ASP A 118 20.99 13.23 -13.81
N PRO A 119 21.08 13.63 -12.52
CA PRO A 119 21.15 12.67 -11.42
C PRO A 119 19.77 12.20 -10.89
N LEU A 120 18.69 12.96 -11.09
CA LEU A 120 17.37 12.68 -10.50
C LEU A 120 16.24 12.89 -11.53
N VAL A 121 15.89 11.83 -12.27
CA VAL A 121 14.86 11.87 -13.35
C VAL A 121 13.51 12.44 -12.88
N ASN A 122 13.16 12.22 -11.61
CA ASN A 122 11.93 12.69 -10.99
C ASN A 122 11.97 14.15 -10.52
N TRP A 123 13.15 14.79 -10.53
CA TRP A 123 13.35 16.22 -10.34
C TRP A 123 12.87 16.95 -11.60
N SER A 124 11.54 16.96 -11.79
CA SER A 124 10.90 17.35 -13.04
C SER A 124 10.18 18.70 -12.95
N PRO A 125 10.02 19.43 -14.07
CA PRO A 125 9.20 20.63 -14.12
C PRO A 125 7.73 20.37 -13.73
N LYS A 126 7.24 19.14 -13.90
CA LYS A 126 5.89 18.73 -13.49
C LYS A 126 5.75 18.76 -11.97
N LEU A 127 6.73 18.23 -11.24
CA LEU A 127 6.74 18.29 -9.77
C LEU A 127 6.78 19.74 -9.28
N PHE A 128 7.59 20.58 -9.91
CA PHE A 128 7.64 22.01 -9.56
C PHE A 128 6.28 22.70 -9.77
N ARG A 129 5.61 22.49 -10.91
CA ARG A 129 4.28 23.04 -11.17
C ARG A 129 3.23 22.53 -10.19
N PHE A 130 3.27 21.23 -9.89
CA PHE A 130 2.39 20.58 -8.92
C PHE A 130 2.54 21.20 -7.52
N LEU A 131 3.78 21.37 -7.04
CA LEU A 131 4.05 21.96 -5.73
C LEU A 131 3.78 23.47 -5.66
N THR A 132 3.84 24.18 -6.79
CA THR A 132 3.55 25.62 -6.87
C THR A 132 2.08 25.92 -7.17
N TYR A 133 1.23 24.90 -7.34
CA TYR A 133 -0.17 25.04 -7.76
C TYR A 133 -0.33 25.90 -9.03
N GLU A 134 0.68 25.88 -9.90
CA GLU A 134 0.79 26.77 -11.09
C GLU A 134 0.78 28.29 -10.79
N ASN A 135 0.79 28.70 -9.53
CA ASN A 135 0.68 30.09 -9.06
C ASN A 135 2.03 30.70 -8.62
N GLY A 136 3.13 29.97 -8.82
CA GLY A 136 4.51 30.40 -8.52
C GLY A 136 5.02 30.00 -7.13
N ILE A 137 6.30 30.30 -6.89
CA ILE A 137 7.07 29.82 -5.72
C ILE A 137 6.52 30.39 -4.41
N GLY A 138 6.26 31.70 -4.37
CA GLY A 138 5.78 32.37 -3.15
C GLY A 138 4.43 31.84 -2.68
N PHE A 139 3.51 31.59 -3.61
CA PHE A 139 2.23 30.96 -3.31
C PHE A 139 2.40 29.52 -2.83
N GLY A 140 3.15 28.69 -3.57
CA GLY A 140 3.41 27.30 -3.18
C GLY A 140 4.06 27.16 -1.80
N ALA A 141 5.06 27.99 -1.51
CA ALA A 141 5.74 28.04 -0.22
C ALA A 141 4.78 28.31 0.95
N MET A 142 3.99 29.39 0.84
CA MET A 142 3.04 29.76 1.89
C MET A 142 1.92 28.73 2.01
N ALA A 143 1.41 28.23 0.87
CA ALA A 143 0.37 27.22 0.83
C ALA A 143 0.81 25.96 1.60
N TRP A 144 1.99 25.39 1.29
CA TRP A 144 2.46 24.17 1.95
C TRP A 144 2.77 24.35 3.43
N ILE A 145 3.32 25.48 3.85
CA ILE A 145 3.56 25.77 5.28
C ILE A 145 2.24 25.80 6.04
N VAL A 146 1.25 26.54 5.52
CA VAL A 146 -0.06 26.68 6.16
C VAL A 146 -0.83 25.36 6.15
N THR A 147 -0.90 24.68 5.01
CA THR A 147 -1.65 23.41 4.89
C THR A 147 -1.03 22.32 5.74
N CYS A 148 0.30 22.14 5.70
CA CYS A 148 0.95 21.12 6.55
C CYS A 148 0.80 21.46 8.04
N GLY A 149 0.88 22.74 8.42
CA GLY A 149 0.62 23.19 9.79
C GLY A 149 -0.79 22.85 10.26
N LEU A 150 -1.82 23.23 9.49
CA LEU A 150 -3.22 22.95 9.80
C LEU A 150 -3.48 21.44 9.86
N LEU A 151 -2.96 20.66 8.91
CA LEU A 151 -3.14 19.21 8.87
C LEU A 151 -2.40 18.51 10.01
N GLY A 152 -1.21 18.99 10.39
CA GLY A 152 -0.52 18.51 11.58
C GLY A 152 -1.32 18.77 12.86
N MET A 153 -1.96 19.93 12.97
CA MET A 153 -2.89 20.23 14.06
C MET A 153 -4.12 19.31 14.04
N VAL A 154 -4.72 19.04 12.88
CA VAL A 154 -5.85 18.10 12.73
C VAL A 154 -5.43 16.68 13.15
N GLY A 155 -4.23 16.25 12.76
CA GLY A 155 -3.64 14.99 13.19
C GLY A 155 -3.53 14.88 14.72
N ALA A 156 -3.00 15.92 15.36
CA ALA A 156 -2.91 16.00 16.82
C ALA A 156 -4.29 16.09 17.50
N ALA A 157 -5.24 16.81 16.89
CA ALA A 157 -6.61 16.98 17.39
C ALA A 157 -7.33 15.63 17.53
N SER A 158 -6.98 14.64 16.70
CA SER A 158 -7.56 13.29 16.80
C SER A 158 -7.37 12.64 18.18
N HIS A 159 -6.39 13.09 18.99
CA HIS A 159 -6.20 12.61 20.36
C HIS A 159 -7.07 13.32 21.39
N VAL A 160 -7.45 14.56 21.14
CA VAL A 160 -8.28 15.39 22.04
C VAL A 160 -9.77 15.09 21.83
N VAL A 161 -10.15 14.71 20.61
CA VAL A 161 -11.53 14.41 20.22
C VAL A 161 -12.02 13.09 20.86
N PRO A 162 -13.29 13.00 21.30
CA PRO A 162 -13.85 11.78 21.87
C PRO A 162 -13.64 10.56 20.98
N ALA A 163 -13.43 9.39 21.61
CA ALA A 163 -13.12 8.14 20.90
C ALA A 163 -14.15 7.76 19.82
N MET A 164 -15.43 8.08 20.05
CA MET A 164 -16.51 7.87 19.08
C MET A 164 -16.30 8.70 17.82
N VAL A 165 -16.08 10.02 17.96
CA VAL A 165 -15.89 10.92 16.82
C VAL A 165 -14.62 10.57 16.05
N ARG A 166 -13.51 10.29 16.73
CA ARG A 166 -12.26 9.83 16.06
C ARG A 166 -12.49 8.58 15.22
N ARG A 167 -13.20 7.60 15.77
CA ARG A 167 -13.44 6.32 15.08
C ARG A 167 -14.29 6.53 13.85
N VAL A 168 -15.40 7.25 14.00
CA VAL A 168 -16.32 7.57 12.90
C VAL A 168 -15.61 8.36 11.82
N SER A 169 -14.87 9.43 12.17
CA SER A 169 -14.16 10.24 11.17
C SER A 169 -13.09 9.44 10.43
N THR A 170 -12.33 8.60 11.13
CA THR A 170 -11.32 7.73 10.50
C THR A 170 -11.98 6.73 9.56
N THR A 171 -13.08 6.10 9.96
CA THR A 171 -13.83 5.17 9.10
C THR A 171 -14.39 5.88 7.87
N VAL A 172 -15.01 7.06 8.03
CA VAL A 172 -15.55 7.83 6.91
C VAL A 172 -14.46 8.20 5.91
N VAL A 173 -13.33 8.75 6.39
CA VAL A 173 -12.22 9.14 5.50
C VAL A 173 -11.65 7.94 4.76
N LEU A 174 -11.37 6.83 5.47
CA LEU A 174 -10.82 5.64 4.83
C LEU A 174 -11.81 4.98 3.87
N SER A 175 -13.10 4.96 4.20
CA SER A 175 -14.13 4.40 3.32
C SER A 175 -14.37 5.27 2.08
N LEU A 176 -14.35 6.60 2.20
CA LEU A 176 -14.45 7.51 1.04
C LEU A 176 -13.23 7.41 0.15
N LEU A 177 -12.02 7.35 0.73
CA LEU A 177 -10.80 7.08 -0.03
C LEU A 177 -10.86 5.71 -0.71
N GLY A 178 -11.37 4.68 -0.02
CA GLY A 178 -11.57 3.35 -0.58
C GLY A 178 -12.56 3.35 -1.75
N LEU A 179 -13.72 3.99 -1.60
CA LEU A 179 -14.72 4.12 -2.67
C LEU A 179 -14.16 4.87 -3.89
N SER A 180 -13.38 5.91 -3.67
CA SER A 180 -12.74 6.63 -4.76
C SER A 180 -11.63 5.80 -5.42
N VAL A 181 -10.74 5.19 -4.64
CA VAL A 181 -9.62 4.40 -5.16
C VAL A 181 -10.08 3.08 -5.79
N LEU A 182 -11.24 2.57 -5.42
CA LEU A 182 -11.82 1.35 -6.00
C LEU A 182 -12.98 1.65 -6.96
N GLU A 183 -13.08 2.88 -7.48
CA GLU A 183 -14.12 3.31 -8.44
C GLU A 183 -14.37 2.26 -9.53
N GLY A 184 -13.34 1.80 -10.25
CA GLY A 184 -13.52 0.79 -11.31
C GLY A 184 -14.09 -0.55 -10.81
N ALA A 185 -13.73 -0.99 -9.61
CA ALA A 185 -14.31 -2.21 -9.02
C ALA A 185 -15.76 -1.99 -8.57
N VAL A 186 -16.10 -0.80 -8.08
CA VAL A 186 -17.47 -0.44 -7.70
C VAL A 186 -18.35 -0.33 -8.95
N ASP A 187 -17.82 0.24 -10.03
CA ASP A 187 -18.50 0.37 -11.32
C ASP A 187 -18.83 -1.00 -11.92
N ASP A 188 -17.82 -1.85 -12.08
CA ASP A 188 -17.98 -3.21 -12.62
C ASP A 188 -18.99 -4.04 -11.78
N LEU A 189 -18.88 -3.99 -10.44
CA LEU A 189 -19.79 -4.70 -9.56
C LEU A 189 -21.22 -4.16 -9.67
N SER A 190 -21.39 -2.85 -9.78
CA SER A 190 -22.69 -2.22 -9.93
C SER A 190 -23.38 -2.65 -11.23
N GLU A 191 -22.62 -2.70 -12.33
CA GLU A 191 -23.09 -3.21 -13.63
C GLU A 191 -23.51 -4.68 -13.52
N GLY A 192 -22.69 -5.51 -12.87
CA GLY A 192 -22.98 -6.92 -12.63
C GLY A 192 -24.27 -7.19 -11.84
N PHE A 193 -24.69 -6.26 -10.96
CA PHE A 193 -25.94 -6.34 -10.21
C PHE A 193 -27.09 -5.53 -10.82
N GLY A 194 -26.88 -4.83 -11.94
CA GLY A 194 -27.88 -3.97 -12.58
C GLY A 194 -28.20 -2.70 -11.78
N LEU A 195 -27.21 -2.14 -11.08
CA LEU A 195 -27.33 -1.02 -10.16
C LEU A 195 -26.68 0.27 -10.68
N ASP A 196 -26.48 0.43 -11.99
CA ASP A 196 -25.76 1.54 -12.65
C ASP A 196 -26.18 2.94 -12.18
N TRP A 197 -27.43 3.10 -11.78
CA TRP A 197 -27.94 4.35 -11.21
C TRP A 197 -27.17 4.80 -9.95
N LEU A 198 -26.60 3.87 -9.17
CA LEU A 198 -25.77 4.16 -8.01
C LEU A 198 -24.44 4.75 -8.42
N THR A 199 -23.78 4.19 -9.44
CA THR A 199 -22.47 4.66 -9.88
C THR A 199 -22.59 5.99 -10.61
N ASP A 200 -23.63 6.17 -11.44
CA ASP A 200 -23.97 7.46 -12.06
C ASP A 200 -24.26 8.57 -11.02
N LEU A 201 -24.82 8.21 -9.86
CA LEU A 201 -25.05 9.15 -8.76
C LEU A 201 -23.79 9.44 -7.96
N LEU A 202 -22.93 8.43 -7.78
CA LEU A 202 -21.73 8.52 -6.94
C LEU A 202 -20.54 9.18 -7.67
N TYR A 203 -20.30 8.83 -8.92
CA TYR A 203 -19.09 9.20 -9.66
C TYR A 203 -19.37 10.19 -10.79
N ALA A 204 -18.40 11.05 -11.06
CA ALA A 204 -18.44 11.94 -12.21
C ALA A 204 -17.99 11.21 -13.48
N LYS A 205 -18.51 11.62 -14.65
CA LYS A 205 -18.12 11.04 -15.95
C LYS A 205 -16.62 11.13 -16.29
N LYS A 206 -15.88 12.01 -15.60
CA LYS A 206 -14.43 12.19 -15.78
C LYS A 206 -13.60 11.46 -14.72
N GLY A 207 -14.23 10.68 -13.84
CA GLY A 207 -13.62 9.99 -12.72
C GLY A 207 -13.75 10.78 -11.41
N GLY A 208 -13.72 10.05 -10.30
CA GLY A 208 -13.80 10.62 -8.95
C GLY A 208 -15.22 10.83 -8.43
N LEU A 209 -15.34 10.94 -7.11
CA LEU A 209 -16.62 11.18 -6.45
C LEU A 209 -17.11 12.61 -6.74
N THR A 210 -18.41 12.74 -7.04
CA THR A 210 -19.03 14.08 -7.10
C THR A 210 -18.99 14.74 -5.73
N LEU A 211 -19.00 16.08 -5.70
CA LEU A 211 -19.02 16.82 -4.43
C LEU A 211 -20.25 16.44 -3.59
N THR A 212 -21.40 16.29 -4.24
CA THR A 212 -22.67 15.89 -3.60
C THR A 212 -22.61 14.46 -3.06
N SER A 213 -22.09 13.52 -3.86
CA SER A 213 -21.99 12.13 -3.42
C SER A 213 -21.00 11.96 -2.27
N THR A 214 -19.91 12.73 -2.25
CA THR A 214 -18.92 12.68 -1.16
C THR A 214 -19.55 13.00 0.19
N PHE A 215 -20.38 14.04 0.27
CA PHE A 215 -21.08 14.40 1.50
C PHE A 215 -22.19 13.40 1.85
N VAL A 216 -22.98 12.95 0.87
CA VAL A 216 -24.07 11.98 1.10
C VAL A 216 -23.52 10.62 1.52
N ALA A 217 -22.58 10.05 0.77
CA ALA A 217 -21.90 8.80 1.10
C ALA A 217 -21.17 8.93 2.45
N GLY A 218 -20.50 10.05 2.71
CA GLY A 218 -19.85 10.31 3.99
C GLY A 218 -20.82 10.28 5.17
N ALA A 219 -22.01 10.88 5.03
CA ALA A 219 -23.05 10.86 6.05
C ALA A 219 -23.63 9.46 6.25
N VAL A 220 -23.91 8.72 5.17
CA VAL A 220 -24.39 7.33 5.23
C VAL A 220 -23.36 6.44 5.93
N ILE A 221 -22.09 6.53 5.53
CA ILE A 221 -20.99 5.79 6.16
C ILE A 221 -20.85 6.17 7.63
N ALA A 222 -20.99 7.45 7.99
CA ALA A 222 -20.93 7.89 9.39
C ALA A 222 -22.04 7.25 10.24
N VAL A 223 -23.28 7.23 9.75
CA VAL A 223 -24.41 6.59 10.42
C VAL A 223 -24.17 5.08 10.56
N VAL A 224 -23.75 4.41 9.48
CA VAL A 224 -23.41 2.98 9.50
C VAL A 224 -22.29 2.69 10.48
N ALA A 225 -21.24 3.53 10.52
CA ALA A 225 -20.10 3.38 11.43
C ALA A 225 -20.54 3.52 12.90
N VAL A 226 -21.44 4.45 13.22
CA VAL A 226 -22.02 4.59 14.57
C VAL A 226 -22.83 3.35 14.94
N LEU A 227 -23.70 2.87 14.04
CA LEU A 227 -24.56 1.70 14.28
C LEU A 227 -23.75 0.39 14.44
N THR A 228 -22.66 0.24 13.70
CA THR A 228 -21.80 -0.96 13.75
C THR A 228 -20.74 -0.90 14.86
N SER A 229 -20.54 0.26 15.51
CA SER A 229 -19.43 0.52 16.43
C SER A 229 -19.34 -0.40 17.65
N GLY A 230 -20.40 -1.15 18.00
CA GLY A 230 -20.40 -2.21 19.02
C GLY A 230 -20.38 -3.64 18.46
N ARG A 231 -21.05 -3.89 17.33
CA ARG A 231 -21.23 -5.24 16.77
C ARG A 231 -19.94 -5.83 16.23
N VAL A 232 -19.13 -5.04 15.53
CA VAL A 232 -17.85 -5.52 14.97
C VAL A 232 -16.91 -5.96 16.09
N LYS A 233 -16.80 -5.14 17.15
CA LYS A 233 -15.95 -5.46 18.30
C LYS A 233 -16.47 -6.69 19.03
N ALA A 234 -17.77 -6.82 19.23
CA ALA A 234 -18.38 -8.02 19.81
C ALA A 234 -18.08 -9.28 18.97
N LEU A 235 -18.25 -9.23 17.65
CA LEU A 235 -17.93 -10.35 16.75
C LEU A 235 -16.45 -10.75 16.79
N THR A 236 -15.55 -9.76 16.84
CA THR A 236 -14.10 -10.03 16.89
C THR A 236 -13.70 -10.65 18.23
N THR A 237 -14.27 -10.16 19.34
CA THR A 237 -14.06 -10.71 20.68
C THR A 237 -14.62 -12.13 20.78
N SER A 238 -15.86 -12.36 20.31
CA SER A 238 -16.48 -13.69 20.30
C SER A 238 -15.74 -14.70 19.42
N TYR A 239 -15.08 -14.29 18.32
CA TYR A 239 -14.22 -15.18 17.56
C TYR A 239 -12.91 -15.52 18.29
N ARG A 240 -12.34 -14.53 18.99
CA ARG A 240 -11.07 -14.68 19.72
C ARG A 240 -11.21 -15.53 20.98
N GLU A 241 -12.37 -15.49 21.62
CA GLU A 241 -12.71 -16.29 22.81
C GLU A 241 -13.11 -17.74 22.49
N LYS A 242 -13.38 -18.07 21.21
CA LYS A 242 -13.63 -19.45 20.81
C LYS A 242 -12.33 -20.25 20.85
N GLU A 243 -12.32 -21.32 21.64
CA GLU A 243 -11.22 -22.29 21.71
C GLU A 243 -11.61 -23.63 21.07
N GLY A 244 -10.60 -24.36 20.57
CA GLY A 244 -10.76 -25.71 20.03
C GLY A 244 -11.63 -25.81 18.77
N ALA A 245 -12.56 -26.77 18.77
CA ALA A 245 -13.32 -27.19 17.59
C ALA A 245 -14.25 -26.10 17.03
N GLU A 246 -14.75 -25.18 17.86
CA GLU A 246 -15.60 -24.09 17.37
C GLU A 246 -14.83 -23.03 16.59
N ARG A 247 -13.58 -22.76 16.97
CA ARG A 247 -12.68 -21.88 16.22
C ARG A 247 -12.30 -22.50 14.89
N GLN A 248 -12.04 -23.81 14.87
CA GLN A 248 -11.76 -24.53 13.62
C GLN A 248 -12.96 -24.47 12.65
N LYS A 249 -14.19 -24.69 13.15
CA LYS A 249 -15.41 -24.54 12.35
C LYS A 249 -15.58 -23.10 11.83
N ALA A 250 -15.40 -22.10 12.70
CA ALA A 250 -15.52 -20.69 12.30
C ALA A 250 -14.45 -20.29 11.26
N SER A 251 -13.21 -20.74 11.43
CA SER A 251 -12.13 -20.52 10.46
C SER A 251 -12.38 -21.25 9.15
N MET A 252 -12.96 -22.45 9.18
CA MET A 252 -13.33 -23.19 7.97
C MET A 252 -14.48 -22.51 7.23
N ILE A 253 -15.50 -22.01 7.94
CA ILE A 253 -16.57 -21.21 7.34
C ILE A 253 -15.98 -19.95 6.71
N LEU A 254 -15.11 -19.22 7.42
CA LEU A 254 -14.43 -18.04 6.88
C LEU A 254 -13.63 -18.39 5.62
N PHE A 255 -12.87 -19.48 5.65
CA PHE A 255 -12.10 -19.96 4.51
C PHE A 255 -12.99 -20.29 3.31
N VAL A 256 -14.09 -21.01 3.53
CA VAL A 256 -15.07 -21.32 2.47
C VAL A 256 -15.70 -20.05 1.92
N VAL A 257 -16.09 -19.10 2.78
CA VAL A 257 -16.65 -17.81 2.35
C VAL A 257 -15.65 -17.03 1.48
N VAL A 258 -14.38 -16.95 1.90
CA VAL A 258 -13.33 -16.29 1.13
C VAL A 258 -13.07 -17.03 -0.19
N ALA A 259 -13.02 -18.37 -0.18
CA ALA A 259 -12.83 -19.17 -1.38
C ALA A 259 -13.97 -18.98 -2.39
N VAL A 260 -15.22 -19.00 -1.91
CA VAL A 260 -16.40 -18.71 -2.75
C VAL A 260 -16.33 -17.30 -3.30
N LEU A 261 -15.98 -16.31 -2.46
CA LEU A 261 -15.82 -14.93 -2.92
C LEU A 261 -14.75 -14.80 -4.01
N CYS A 262 -13.61 -15.47 -3.87
CA CYS A 262 -12.55 -15.46 -4.89
C CYS A 262 -12.98 -16.07 -6.23
N ILE A 263 -13.95 -16.99 -6.24
CA ILE A 263 -14.49 -17.60 -7.47
C ILE A 263 -15.60 -16.73 -8.07
N VAL A 264 -16.48 -16.19 -7.23
CA VAL A 264 -17.68 -15.45 -7.65
C VAL A 264 -17.33 -14.01 -8.04
N LEU A 265 -16.45 -13.34 -7.31
CA LEU A 265 -16.13 -11.92 -7.52
C LEU A 265 -15.60 -11.64 -8.94
N PRO A 266 -14.68 -12.43 -9.54
CA PRO A 266 -14.21 -12.20 -10.90
C PRO A 266 -15.31 -12.29 -11.97
N MET A 267 -16.42 -12.98 -11.70
CA MET A 267 -17.54 -13.10 -12.64
C MET A 267 -18.31 -11.79 -12.80
N PHE A 268 -18.23 -10.89 -11.81
CA PHE A 268 -18.89 -9.58 -11.80
C PHE A 268 -17.90 -8.43 -12.01
N LEU A 269 -16.60 -8.69 -12.04
CA LEU A 269 -15.57 -7.69 -12.28
C LEU A 269 -15.25 -7.61 -13.79
N GLY A 270 -14.96 -6.41 -14.26
CA GLY A 270 -14.55 -6.15 -15.63
C GLY A 270 -13.13 -6.66 -15.90
N LYS A 271 -12.76 -6.68 -17.18
CA LYS A 271 -11.45 -7.23 -17.63
C LYS A 271 -10.26 -6.56 -16.93
N ILE A 272 -10.26 -5.23 -16.83
CA ILE A 272 -9.14 -4.48 -16.24
C ILE A 272 -9.00 -4.82 -14.76
N MET A 273 -10.11 -4.86 -14.01
CA MET A 273 -10.07 -5.21 -12.59
C MET A 273 -9.64 -6.66 -12.39
N ASN A 274 -10.11 -7.59 -13.23
CA ASN A 274 -9.66 -8.98 -13.18
C ASN A 274 -8.16 -9.13 -13.45
N GLU A 275 -7.60 -8.42 -14.43
CA GLU A 275 -6.15 -8.40 -14.67
C GLU A 275 -5.37 -7.82 -13.47
N LEU A 276 -5.88 -6.75 -12.85
CA LEU A 276 -5.28 -6.18 -11.64
C LEU A 276 -5.34 -7.15 -10.46
N LEU A 277 -6.49 -7.78 -10.22
CA LEU A 277 -6.66 -8.78 -9.15
C LEU A 277 -5.78 -10.01 -9.38
N ALA A 278 -5.62 -10.45 -10.63
CA ALA A 278 -4.72 -11.55 -10.98
C ALA A 278 -3.26 -11.19 -10.65
N ASN A 279 -2.82 -9.97 -10.98
CA ASN A 279 -1.48 -9.50 -10.63
C ASN A 279 -1.29 -9.39 -9.11
N VAL A 280 -2.27 -8.86 -8.39
CA VAL A 280 -2.23 -8.79 -6.92
C VAL A 280 -2.18 -10.21 -6.33
N GLY A 281 -2.99 -11.13 -6.83
CA GLY A 281 -3.00 -12.54 -6.42
C GLY A 281 -1.65 -13.21 -6.66
N LEU A 282 -1.01 -12.97 -7.80
CA LEU A 282 0.32 -13.47 -8.12
C LEU A 282 1.35 -12.98 -7.09
N PHE A 283 1.39 -11.67 -6.81
CA PHE A 283 2.31 -11.13 -5.81
C PHE A 283 1.99 -11.59 -4.38
N LEU A 284 0.72 -11.81 -4.04
CA LEU A 284 0.32 -12.39 -2.77
C LEU A 284 0.81 -13.84 -2.62
N LEU A 285 0.70 -14.65 -3.67
CA LEU A 285 1.22 -16.01 -3.68
C LEU A 285 2.75 -16.02 -3.55
N LEU A 286 3.45 -15.12 -4.23
CA LEU A 286 4.89 -14.94 -4.07
C LEU A 286 5.27 -14.53 -2.64
N ALA A 287 4.56 -13.56 -2.07
CA ALA A 287 4.79 -13.12 -0.69
C ALA A 287 4.52 -14.24 0.32
N LEU A 288 3.47 -15.06 0.09
CA LEU A 288 3.15 -16.20 0.92
C LEU A 288 4.23 -17.27 0.86
N GLY A 289 4.73 -17.60 -0.35
CA GLY A 289 5.83 -18.55 -0.49
C GLY A 289 7.12 -18.04 0.14
N LEU A 290 7.44 -16.76 0.00
CA LEU A 290 8.58 -16.13 0.68
C LEU A 290 8.41 -16.16 2.22
N ASN A 291 7.20 -15.94 2.72
CA ASN A 291 6.90 -16.03 4.15
C ASN A 291 7.06 -17.46 4.69
N ILE A 292 6.79 -18.49 3.89
CA ILE A 292 7.06 -19.88 4.28
C ILE A 292 8.58 -20.11 4.39
N VAL A 293 9.35 -19.69 3.39
CA VAL A 293 10.81 -19.95 3.35
C VAL A 293 11.56 -19.10 4.38
N VAL A 294 11.37 -17.78 4.35
CA VAL A 294 12.10 -16.85 5.22
C VAL A 294 11.45 -16.78 6.61
N GLY A 295 10.11 -16.69 6.65
CA GLY A 295 9.38 -16.48 7.90
C GLY A 295 9.26 -17.74 8.76
N LEU A 296 8.93 -18.90 8.18
CA LEU A 296 8.76 -20.14 8.94
C LEU A 296 10.03 -20.99 9.00
N ALA A 297 10.71 -21.18 7.87
CA ALA A 297 11.93 -22.01 7.85
C ALA A 297 13.20 -21.24 8.28
N GLY A 298 13.17 -19.89 8.30
CA GLY A 298 14.29 -19.06 8.73
C GLY A 298 15.46 -19.03 7.74
N LEU A 299 15.22 -19.42 6.48
CA LEU A 299 16.24 -19.45 5.43
C LEU A 299 16.18 -18.14 4.65
N LEU A 300 17.27 -17.37 4.65
CA LEU A 300 17.36 -16.15 3.85
C LEU A 300 17.41 -16.53 2.36
N ASP A 301 16.35 -16.22 1.61
CA ASP A 301 16.21 -16.54 0.19
C ASP A 301 16.10 -15.25 -0.63
N LEU A 302 17.19 -14.91 -1.32
CA LEU A 302 17.23 -13.80 -2.28
C LEU A 302 17.01 -14.27 -3.72
N GLY A 303 16.98 -15.59 -3.94
CA GLY A 303 16.81 -16.25 -5.23
C GLY A 303 15.39 -16.65 -5.56
N TYR A 304 14.42 -16.28 -4.72
CA TYR A 304 13.02 -16.73 -4.79
C TYR A 304 12.39 -16.57 -6.20
N VAL A 305 12.80 -15.55 -6.94
CA VAL A 305 12.36 -15.27 -8.32
C VAL A 305 12.68 -16.42 -9.29
N ALA A 306 13.69 -17.24 -9.03
CA ALA A 306 13.99 -18.43 -9.83
C ALA A 306 12.85 -19.45 -9.83
N PHE A 307 12.26 -19.73 -8.66
CA PHE A 307 11.14 -20.67 -8.55
C PHE A 307 9.91 -20.16 -9.30
N PHE A 308 9.69 -18.84 -9.22
CA PHE A 308 8.64 -18.18 -9.99
C PHE A 308 8.87 -18.29 -11.50
N ALA A 309 10.09 -18.03 -11.97
CA ALA A 309 10.45 -18.16 -13.39
C ALA A 309 10.24 -19.60 -13.89
N VAL A 310 10.69 -20.60 -13.12
CA VAL A 310 10.52 -22.02 -13.47
C VAL A 310 9.05 -22.37 -13.66
N GLY A 311 8.17 -21.97 -12.72
CA GLY A 311 6.73 -22.23 -12.85
C GLY A 311 6.10 -21.53 -14.07
N GLY A 312 6.45 -20.27 -14.28
CA GLY A 312 5.97 -19.47 -15.42
C GLY A 312 6.40 -20.04 -16.77
N TYR A 313 7.70 -20.33 -16.95
CA TYR A 313 8.23 -20.92 -18.18
C TYR A 313 7.70 -22.35 -18.41
N THR A 314 7.55 -23.16 -17.36
CA THR A 314 6.96 -24.50 -17.49
C THR A 314 5.52 -24.40 -18.00
N THR A 315 4.73 -23.47 -17.45
CA THR A 315 3.36 -23.23 -17.92
C THR A 315 3.38 -22.76 -19.38
N ALA A 316 4.19 -21.76 -19.69
CA ALA A 316 4.26 -21.18 -21.03
C ALA A 316 4.71 -22.18 -22.12
N VAL A 317 5.68 -23.04 -21.82
CA VAL A 317 6.13 -24.10 -22.75
C VAL A 317 5.04 -25.14 -22.98
N LEU A 318 4.27 -25.50 -21.94
CA LEU A 318 3.28 -26.57 -22.07
C LEU A 318 1.95 -26.10 -22.67
N THR A 319 1.58 -24.82 -22.53
CA THR A 319 0.26 -24.33 -22.95
C THR A 319 0.30 -23.42 -24.18
N SER A 320 1.42 -22.75 -24.47
CA SER A 320 1.47 -21.80 -25.60
C SER A 320 1.60 -22.51 -26.95
N PRO A 321 0.80 -22.13 -27.97
CA PRO A 321 1.03 -22.55 -29.36
C PRO A 321 2.39 -22.11 -29.91
N ASN A 322 2.92 -20.97 -29.41
CA ASN A 322 4.17 -20.37 -29.84
C ASN A 322 5.39 -20.91 -29.09
N SER A 323 5.28 -22.00 -28.33
CA SER A 323 6.44 -22.59 -27.66
C SER A 323 7.45 -23.10 -28.71
N PRO A 324 8.71 -22.64 -28.71
CA PRO A 324 9.59 -22.83 -29.86
C PRO A 324 10.11 -24.27 -30.07
N PHE A 325 10.02 -25.14 -29.05
CA PHE A 325 10.51 -26.52 -29.13
C PHE A 325 9.42 -27.60 -29.08
N PHE A 326 8.44 -27.42 -28.21
CA PHE A 326 7.42 -28.43 -27.91
C PHE A 326 6.12 -27.68 -27.67
N SER A 327 5.23 -27.63 -28.67
CA SER A 327 3.89 -27.03 -28.60
C SER A 327 2.81 -28.10 -28.44
N PRO A 328 2.69 -28.72 -27.25
CA PRO A 328 1.66 -29.73 -27.02
C PRO A 328 0.28 -29.12 -26.77
N GLU A 329 0.18 -27.78 -26.61
CA GLU A 329 -1.07 -27.04 -26.37
C GLU A 329 -1.91 -27.71 -25.28
N LEU A 330 -1.25 -28.11 -24.18
CA LEU A 330 -1.91 -28.88 -23.14
C LEU A 330 -2.94 -28.01 -22.43
N HIS A 331 -4.09 -28.62 -22.14
CA HIS A 331 -5.09 -28.02 -21.29
C HIS A 331 -4.49 -27.64 -19.93
N PHE A 332 -4.84 -26.45 -19.43
CA PHE A 332 -4.23 -25.85 -18.23
C PHE A 332 -4.22 -26.79 -17.02
N GLY A 333 -5.30 -27.56 -16.82
CA GLY A 333 -5.39 -28.52 -15.71
C GLY A 333 -4.30 -29.60 -15.72
N PHE A 334 -3.91 -30.11 -16.90
CA PHE A 334 -2.81 -31.06 -17.01
C PHE A 334 -1.46 -30.37 -16.89
N ALA A 335 -1.29 -29.20 -17.51
CA ALA A 335 -0.08 -28.40 -17.40
C ALA A 335 0.25 -28.08 -15.93
N LEU A 336 -0.76 -27.77 -15.11
CA LEU A 336 -0.59 -27.51 -13.67
C LEU A 336 0.06 -28.67 -12.92
N VAL A 337 -0.35 -29.91 -13.20
CA VAL A 337 0.25 -31.10 -12.56
C VAL A 337 1.74 -31.19 -12.89
N PHE A 338 2.11 -30.97 -14.16
CA PHE A 338 3.51 -30.94 -14.57
C PHE A 338 4.27 -29.78 -13.92
N VAL A 339 3.68 -28.59 -13.86
CA VAL A 339 4.28 -27.42 -13.18
C VAL A 339 4.62 -27.74 -11.72
N VAL A 340 3.71 -28.39 -10.99
CA VAL A 340 3.95 -28.82 -9.60
C VAL A 340 5.11 -29.82 -9.52
N ILE A 341 5.12 -30.83 -10.41
CA ILE A 341 6.18 -31.84 -10.44
C ILE A 341 7.54 -31.19 -10.73
N PHE A 342 7.62 -30.32 -11.74
CA PHE A 342 8.86 -29.61 -12.09
C PHE A 342 9.30 -28.66 -10.97
N ALA A 343 8.37 -27.97 -10.31
CA ALA A 343 8.69 -27.12 -9.16
C ALA A 343 9.27 -27.94 -8.00
N ILE A 344 8.74 -29.13 -7.72
CA ILE A 344 9.29 -30.04 -6.70
C ILE A 344 10.71 -30.50 -7.09
N ILE A 345 10.91 -30.90 -8.34
CA ILE A 345 12.22 -31.37 -8.83
C ILE A 345 13.25 -30.26 -8.72
N ILE A 346 12.96 -29.07 -9.24
CA ILE A 346 13.88 -27.93 -9.18
C ILE A 346 14.08 -27.46 -7.73
N GLY A 347 13.03 -27.45 -6.92
CA GLY A 347 13.10 -27.22 -5.48
C GLY A 347 14.07 -28.17 -4.77
N LEU A 348 14.04 -29.45 -5.11
CA LEU A 348 14.95 -30.45 -4.55
C LEU A 348 16.39 -30.26 -5.05
N VAL A 349 16.57 -30.01 -6.34
CA VAL A 349 17.89 -29.81 -6.97
C VAL A 349 18.60 -28.58 -6.39
N ILE A 350 17.88 -27.47 -6.22
CA ILE A 350 18.42 -26.23 -5.66
C ILE A 350 18.48 -26.31 -4.13
N GLY A 351 17.47 -26.88 -3.49
CA GLY A 351 17.39 -26.96 -2.02
C GLY A 351 18.42 -27.90 -1.40
N ALA A 352 18.74 -29.03 -2.04
CA ALA A 352 19.69 -30.01 -1.53
C ALA A 352 21.09 -29.43 -1.21
N PRO A 353 21.76 -28.66 -2.09
CA PRO A 353 23.05 -28.03 -1.76
C PRO A 353 22.90 -26.90 -0.72
N VAL A 354 21.75 -26.24 -0.70
CA VAL A 354 21.49 -25.03 0.07
C VAL A 354 21.27 -25.33 1.57
N ILE A 355 20.65 -26.46 1.92
CA ILE A 355 20.39 -26.86 3.33
C ILE A 355 21.68 -27.01 4.16
N ARG A 356 22.83 -27.24 3.53
CA ARG A 356 24.12 -27.34 4.22
C ARG A 356 24.74 -25.99 4.55
N MET A 357 24.22 -24.90 3.97
CA MET A 357 24.74 -23.55 4.14
C MET A 357 23.92 -22.78 5.17
N ARG A 358 24.55 -21.82 5.87
CA ARG A 358 23.91 -21.04 6.93
C ARG A 358 24.25 -19.56 6.80
N GLY A 359 23.32 -18.72 7.26
CA GLY A 359 23.51 -17.27 7.33
C GLY A 359 23.78 -16.64 5.97
N ASP A 360 24.82 -15.82 5.88
CA ASP A 360 25.10 -15.02 4.69
C ASP A 360 25.49 -15.88 3.46
N TYR A 361 26.12 -17.04 3.68
CA TYR A 361 26.46 -17.96 2.59
C TYR A 361 25.23 -18.51 1.88
N LEU A 362 24.17 -18.77 2.64
CA LEU A 362 22.88 -19.20 2.11
C LEU A 362 22.26 -18.11 1.22
N ALA A 363 22.35 -16.85 1.64
CA ALA A 363 21.84 -15.71 0.88
C ALA A 363 22.59 -15.48 -0.44
N ILE A 364 23.93 -15.56 -0.40
CA ILE A 364 24.78 -15.40 -1.59
C ILE A 364 24.47 -16.50 -2.61
N VAL A 365 24.31 -17.74 -2.16
CA VAL A 365 24.06 -18.87 -3.05
C VAL A 365 22.65 -18.83 -3.64
N THR A 366 21.63 -18.46 -2.87
CA THR A 366 20.27 -18.29 -3.41
C THR A 366 20.22 -17.18 -4.45
N LEU A 367 20.85 -16.02 -4.20
CA LEU A 367 21.00 -14.96 -5.20
C LEU A 367 21.70 -15.49 -6.46
N GLY A 368 22.81 -16.21 -6.29
CA GLY A 368 23.55 -16.81 -7.40
C GLY A 368 22.68 -17.74 -8.25
N PHE A 369 21.90 -18.63 -7.63
CA PHE A 369 20.94 -19.47 -8.36
C PHE A 369 19.85 -18.66 -9.06
N GLY A 370 19.33 -17.62 -8.40
CA GLY A 370 18.38 -16.67 -8.96
C GLY A 370 18.87 -16.07 -10.28
N GLU A 371 20.12 -15.59 -10.26
CA GLU A 371 20.75 -14.96 -11.42
C GLU A 371 21.12 -15.98 -12.50
N ILE A 372 21.61 -17.16 -12.13
CA ILE A 372 21.90 -18.24 -13.09
C ILE A 372 20.63 -18.62 -13.84
N ILE A 373 19.50 -18.80 -13.15
CA ILE A 373 18.22 -19.16 -13.80
C ILE A 373 17.72 -18.04 -14.72
N ARG A 374 17.83 -16.78 -14.28
CA ARG A 374 17.51 -15.61 -15.12
C ARG A 374 18.32 -15.60 -16.41
N LEU A 375 19.64 -15.78 -16.30
CA LEU A 375 20.56 -15.81 -17.44
C LEU A 375 20.30 -17.02 -18.35
N LEU A 376 19.99 -18.19 -17.79
CA LEU A 376 19.67 -19.38 -18.57
C LEU A 376 18.44 -19.16 -19.46
N PHE A 377 17.35 -18.61 -18.90
CA PHE A 377 16.15 -18.34 -19.68
C PHE A 377 16.33 -17.22 -20.72
N MET A 378 17.17 -16.23 -20.44
CA MET A 378 17.47 -15.13 -21.38
C MET A 378 18.54 -15.49 -22.41
N SER A 379 19.27 -16.58 -22.23
CA SER A 379 20.39 -16.98 -23.09
C SER A 379 19.94 -17.49 -24.45
N ASP A 380 20.66 -17.09 -25.50
CA ASP A 380 20.45 -17.57 -26.87
C ASP A 380 20.65 -19.10 -26.99
N TRP A 381 21.47 -19.70 -26.11
CA TRP A 381 21.70 -21.15 -26.11
C TRP A 381 20.42 -21.94 -25.78
N LEU A 382 19.60 -21.40 -24.88
CA LEU A 382 18.32 -21.96 -24.45
C LEU A 382 17.13 -21.28 -25.14
N GLY A 383 17.39 -20.28 -25.98
CA GLY A 383 16.42 -19.56 -26.80
C GLY A 383 15.48 -20.48 -27.61
N PRO A 384 15.98 -21.53 -28.28
CA PRO A 384 15.12 -22.46 -29.01
C PRO A 384 14.09 -23.20 -28.14
N TYR A 385 14.30 -23.28 -26.82
CA TYR A 385 13.41 -23.97 -25.89
C TYR A 385 12.49 -23.01 -25.13
N PHE A 386 13.02 -21.84 -24.74
CA PHE A 386 12.36 -20.92 -23.82
C PHE A 386 12.07 -19.52 -24.41
N GLY A 387 12.39 -19.27 -25.68
CA GLY A 387 12.17 -17.99 -26.35
C GLY A 387 13.24 -16.92 -26.08
N GLY A 388 14.25 -17.22 -25.25
CA GLY A 388 15.39 -16.35 -24.98
C GLY A 388 14.95 -15.03 -24.36
N ALA A 389 15.58 -13.92 -24.76
CA ALA A 389 15.27 -12.59 -24.23
C ALA A 389 13.82 -12.12 -24.52
N GLN A 390 13.14 -12.67 -25.54
CA GLN A 390 11.76 -12.32 -25.86
C GLN A 390 10.73 -13.10 -25.02
N GLY A 391 11.13 -14.22 -24.42
CA GLY A 391 10.23 -15.15 -23.74
C GLY A 391 9.23 -15.83 -24.69
N ILE A 392 8.22 -16.47 -24.11
CA ILE A 392 7.17 -17.19 -24.87
C ILE A 392 5.90 -16.34 -24.89
N THR A 393 5.37 -16.08 -26.09
CA THR A 393 4.17 -15.25 -26.32
C THR A 393 2.92 -16.11 -26.53
N ASN A 394 1.73 -15.50 -26.66
CA ASN A 394 0.45 -16.17 -26.93
C ASN A 394 0.10 -17.31 -25.95
N ILE A 395 0.35 -17.12 -24.65
CA ILE A 395 -0.12 -18.05 -23.63
C ILE A 395 -1.66 -17.94 -23.58
N PRO A 396 -2.41 -19.02 -23.84
CA PRO A 396 -3.87 -18.98 -23.84
C PRO A 396 -4.41 -18.66 -22.44
N GLY A 397 -5.62 -18.09 -22.40
CA GLY A 397 -6.38 -17.94 -21.16
C GLY A 397 -6.69 -19.31 -20.55
N VAL A 398 -6.98 -19.33 -19.25
CA VAL A 398 -7.39 -20.56 -18.56
C VAL A 398 -8.86 -20.83 -18.89
N ASP A 399 -9.11 -21.83 -19.73
CA ASP A 399 -10.44 -22.40 -19.93
C ASP A 399 -10.68 -23.40 -18.77
N LEU A 400 -11.60 -23.08 -17.85
CA LEU A 400 -11.95 -23.91 -16.68
C LEU A 400 -13.11 -24.88 -16.95
#